data_AF-A0A5K1GY09-F1
#
_entry.id   AF-A0A5K1GY09-F1
#
_cell.length_a   1.000
_cell.length_b   1.000
_cell.length_c   1.000
_cell.angle_alpha   90.00
_cell.angle_beta   90.00
_cell.angle_gamma   90.00
#
_symmetry.space_group_name_H-M   'P 1'
#
loop_
_entity.id
_entity.type
_entity.pdbx_description
1 polymer ?
#
loop_
_entity_poly.entity_id
_entity_poly.type
_entity_poly.pdbx_seq_one_letter_code
_entity_poly.pdbx_strand_id
1 'polypeptide(L)'
;MDKDTAKFGLSRDLPPSTMAFFADPNLKISWIFYLLFLQATAFCYQFKVGDLDSWGMPASVSPKIYENWPQKKEFRIGDSL
;
A
#
# COMPACT_ATOMS: atom_id res chain seq x y z
N MET A 1 -23.23 -44.16 0.67
CA MET A 1 -22.78 -43.33 1.81
C MET A 1 -21.28 -43.55 1.90
N ASP A 2 -20.54 -42.77 1.12
CA ASP A 2 -19.08 -42.90 1.00
C ASP A 2 -18.45 -41.50 1.10
N LYS A 3 -17.32 -41.43 1.81
CA LYS A 3 -16.85 -40.28 2.60
C LYS A 3 -15.79 -39.42 1.88
N ASP A 4 -16.01 -39.06 0.62
CA ASP A 4 -14.99 -38.33 -0.16
C ASP A 4 -15.32 -36.84 -0.43
N THR A 5 -16.33 -36.30 0.25
CA THR A 5 -16.77 -34.89 0.11
C THR A 5 -15.91 -33.89 0.89
N ALA A 6 -14.58 -33.99 0.79
CA ALA A 6 -13.68 -33.01 1.41
C ALA A 6 -12.34 -32.86 0.67
N LYS A 7 -12.37 -32.65 -0.65
CA LYS A 7 -11.28 -31.92 -1.32
C LYS A 7 -11.83 -30.62 -1.86
N PHE A 8 -11.94 -29.71 -0.91
CA PHE A 8 -12.31 -28.30 -1.02
C PHE A 8 -11.66 -27.68 -2.27
N GLY A 9 -12.51 -27.17 -3.16
CA GLY A 9 -12.13 -26.60 -4.44
C GLY A 9 -11.39 -25.28 -4.25
N LEU A 10 -10.07 -25.31 -4.39
CA LEU A 10 -9.26 -24.09 -4.47
C LEU A 10 -8.11 -24.19 -5.48
N SER A 11 -8.13 -25.21 -6.35
CA SER A 11 -7.03 -25.47 -7.28
C SER A 11 -7.43 -25.64 -8.75
N ARG A 12 -8.72 -25.59 -9.09
CA ARG A 12 -9.18 -25.97 -10.44
C ARG A 12 -9.59 -24.81 -11.37
N ASP A 13 -9.66 -23.58 -10.86
CA ASP A 13 -10.28 -22.48 -11.63
C ASP A 13 -9.30 -21.37 -12.04
N LEU A 14 -7.99 -21.56 -11.86
CA LEU A 14 -6.98 -20.61 -12.36
C LEU A 14 -6.61 -20.97 -13.81
N PRO A 15 -6.74 -20.03 -14.77
CA PRO A 15 -6.50 -20.32 -16.18
C PRO A 15 -5.04 -20.72 -16.40
N PRO A 16 -4.74 -21.66 -17.32
CA PRO A 16 -3.38 -22.19 -17.56
C PRO A 16 -2.32 -21.11 -17.80
N SER A 17 -2.75 -19.95 -18.32
CA SER A 17 -1.92 -18.76 -18.47
C SER A 17 -1.35 -18.27 -17.16
N THR A 18 -2.15 -18.17 -16.08
CA THR A 18 -1.68 -17.71 -14.77
C THR A 18 -0.62 -18.63 -14.16
N MET A 19 -0.73 -19.94 -14.35
CA MET A 19 0.25 -20.92 -13.88
C MET A 19 1.58 -20.87 -14.67
N ALA A 20 1.51 -20.60 -15.98
CA ALA A 20 2.69 -20.46 -16.84
C ALA A 20 3.50 -19.17 -16.55
N PHE A 21 2.81 -18.08 -16.17
CA PHE A 21 3.45 -16.86 -15.68
C PHE A 21 4.35 -17.10 -14.46
N PHE A 22 3.98 -18.06 -13.59
CA PHE A 22 4.78 -18.47 -12.44
C PHE A 22 5.77 -19.60 -12.76
N ALA A 23 6.01 -19.97 -14.01
CA ALA A 23 6.97 -21.02 -14.39
C ALA A 23 8.21 -20.46 -15.11
N ASP A 24 8.14 -19.28 -15.72
CA ASP A 24 9.27 -18.67 -16.44
C ASP A 24 10.28 -18.02 -15.48
N PRO A 25 11.54 -18.51 -15.41
CA PRO A 25 12.56 -17.95 -14.53
C PRO A 25 12.95 -16.51 -14.88
N ASN A 26 12.87 -16.10 -16.15
CA ASN A 26 13.25 -14.75 -16.58
C ASN A 26 12.20 -13.71 -16.14
N LEU A 27 10.93 -14.09 -16.24
CA LEU A 27 9.84 -13.23 -15.78
C LEU A 27 9.89 -13.06 -14.25
N LYS A 28 10.12 -14.14 -13.51
CA LYS A 28 10.25 -14.10 -12.03
C LYS A 28 11.38 -13.18 -11.56
N ILE A 29 12.54 -13.27 -12.20
CA ILE A 29 13.70 -12.44 -11.86
C ILE A 29 13.38 -10.97 -12.12
N SER A 30 12.71 -10.64 -13.23
CA SER A 30 12.25 -9.28 -13.52
C SER A 30 11.29 -8.74 -12.45
N TRP A 31 10.36 -9.56 -11.96
CA TRP A 31 9.45 -9.19 -10.87
C TRP A 31 10.18 -8.97 -9.55
N ILE A 32 11.18 -9.81 -9.22
CA ILE A 32 12.01 -9.64 -8.02
C ILE A 32 12.78 -8.32 -8.08
N PHE A 33 13.38 -7.98 -9.22
CA PHE A 33 14.06 -6.70 -9.39
C PHE A 33 13.11 -5.50 -9.31
N TYR A 34 11.89 -5.61 -9.86
CA TYR A 34 10.87 -4.57 -9.72
C TYR A 34 10.45 -4.36 -8.25
N LEU A 35 10.26 -5.44 -7.50
CA LEU A 35 9.96 -5.38 -6.07
C LEU A 35 11.13 -4.81 -5.25
N LEU A 36 12.37 -5.15 -5.60
CA LEU A 36 13.57 -4.61 -4.97
C LEU A 36 13.73 -3.10 -5.25
N PHE A 37 13.41 -2.67 -6.47
CA PHE A 37 13.41 -1.26 -6.86
C PHE A 37 12.35 -0.45 -6.09
N LEU A 38 11.16 -1.02 -5.88
CA LEU A 38 10.10 -0.42 -5.06
C LEU A 38 10.46 -0.30 -3.56
N GLN A 39 11.37 -1.13 -3.05
CA GLN A 39 11.87 -0.99 -1.68
C GLN A 39 12.94 0.09 -1.54
N ALA A 40 13.64 0.43 -2.63
CA ALA A 40 14.69 1.45 -2.63
C ALA A 40 14.13 2.88 -2.69
N THR A 41 12.85 3.06 -3.00
CA THR A 41 12.19 4.36 -2.85
C THR A 41 11.92 4.58 -1.36
N ALA A 42 12.66 5.49 -0.74
CA ALA A 42 12.33 6.00 0.59
C ALA A 42 10.86 6.42 0.57
N PHE A 43 10.04 5.82 1.43
CA PHE A 43 8.64 6.20 1.60
C PHE A 43 8.61 7.55 2.32
N CYS A 44 8.91 8.62 1.60
CA CYS A 44 8.71 9.99 2.03
C CYS A 44 7.32 10.44 1.61
N TYR A 45 6.58 11.01 2.56
CA TYR A 45 5.24 11.54 2.34
C TYR A 45 5.24 13.06 2.46
N GLN A 46 4.50 13.73 1.57
CA GLN A 46 4.25 15.16 1.70
C GLN A 46 2.88 15.37 2.36
N PHE A 47 2.94 15.83 3.60
CA PHE A 47 1.76 16.13 4.40
C PHE A 47 1.15 17.46 4.00
N LYS A 48 -0.18 17.54 3.96
CA LYS A 48 -0.89 18.82 3.86
C LYS A 48 -1.19 19.33 5.26
N VAL A 49 -0.60 20.45 5.64
CA VAL A 49 -0.73 20.95 7.01
C VAL A 49 -2.19 21.31 7.34
N GLY A 50 -2.72 20.70 8.40
CA GLY A 50 -4.11 20.89 8.82
C GLY A 50 -5.13 20.14 7.97
N ASP A 51 -4.70 19.31 7.01
CA ASP A 51 -5.56 18.69 5.99
C ASP A 51 -6.34 19.73 5.15
N LEU A 52 -5.80 20.96 5.05
CA LEU A 52 -6.34 22.10 4.31
C LEU A 52 -5.62 22.27 2.95
N ASP A 53 -6.26 22.98 2.02
CA ASP A 53 -5.67 23.27 0.69
C ASP A 53 -4.46 24.23 0.78
N SER A 54 -4.38 25.02 1.84
CA SER A 54 -3.29 25.96 2.09
C SER A 54 -3.11 26.23 3.58
N TRP A 55 -1.91 26.67 3.96
CA TRP A 55 -1.68 27.24 5.29
C TRP A 55 -2.46 28.54 5.45
N GLY A 56 -3.26 28.66 6.50
CA GLY A 56 -4.20 29.78 6.65
C GLY A 56 -4.75 29.94 8.06
N MET A 57 -5.68 30.89 8.21
CA MET A 57 -6.31 31.12 9.50
C MET A 57 -7.29 29.97 9.79
N PRO A 58 -7.26 29.37 10.99
CA PRO A 58 -8.11 28.24 11.30
C PRO A 58 -9.58 28.67 11.24
N ALA A 59 -10.39 27.89 10.52
CA ALA A 59 -11.82 28.15 10.42
C ALA A 59 -12.48 28.07 11.80
N SER A 60 -13.55 28.84 12.01
CA SER A 60 -14.30 28.83 13.28
C SER A 60 -14.83 27.44 13.65
N VAL A 61 -14.99 26.54 12.68
CA VAL A 61 -15.43 25.15 12.88
C VAL A 61 -14.35 24.31 13.57
N SER A 62 -13.09 24.71 13.47
CA SER A 62 -11.95 23.92 13.92
C SER A 62 -10.77 24.81 14.34
N PRO A 63 -10.93 25.62 15.41
CA PRO A 63 -9.96 26.63 15.83
C PRO A 63 -8.62 26.04 16.26
N LYS A 64 -8.60 24.77 16.68
CA LYS A 64 -7.41 24.04 17.15
C LYS A 64 -6.84 23.06 16.11
N ILE A 65 -7.03 23.33 14.82
CA ILE A 65 -6.55 22.44 13.74
C ILE A 65 -5.05 22.14 13.89
N TYR A 66 -4.23 23.17 14.11
CA TYR A 66 -2.77 22.99 14.13
C TYR A 66 -2.25 22.32 15.40
N GLU A 67 -3.03 22.35 16.48
CA GLU A 67 -2.72 21.58 17.70
C GLU A 67 -3.09 20.10 17.53
N ASN A 68 -4.23 19.82 16.90
CA ASN A 68 -4.79 18.46 16.80
C ASN A 68 -4.27 17.67 15.60
N TRP A 69 -3.89 18.36 14.52
CA TRP A 69 -3.42 17.75 13.28
C TRP A 69 -2.14 16.92 13.46
N PRO A 70 -1.05 17.43 14.08
CA PRO A 70 0.18 16.65 14.21
C PRO A 70 0.02 15.45 15.14
N GLN A 71 -0.89 15.52 16.12
CA GLN A 71 -1.14 14.42 17.07
C GLN A 71 -1.72 13.17 16.41
N LYS A 72 -2.33 13.31 15.22
CA LYS A 72 -2.96 12.21 14.49
C LYS A 72 -2.04 11.62 13.41
N LYS A 73 -0.80 12.11 13.30
CA LYS A 73 0.12 11.83 12.19
C LYS A 73 1.42 11.26 12.75
N GLU A 74 2.02 10.35 12.01
CA GLU A 74 3.35 9.81 12.31
C GLU A 74 4.32 10.39 11.28
N PHE A 75 5.25 11.24 11.73
CA PHE A 75 6.25 11.85 10.86
C PHE A 75 7.51 10.98 10.85
N ARG A 76 8.00 10.65 9.67
CA ARG A 76 9.22 9.88 9.45
C ARG A 76 10.30 10.78 8.86
N ILE A 77 11.55 10.42 9.07
CA ILE A 77 12.68 11.16 8.52
C ILE A 77 12.61 11.07 6.98
N GLY A 78 12.59 12.23 6.32
CA GLY A 78 12.43 12.36 4.88
C GLY A 78 11.05 12.85 4.45
N ASP A 79 10.08 12.92 5.36
CA ASP A 79 8.77 13.51 5.07
C ASP A 79 8.84 15.03 4.91
N SER A 80 7.87 15.58 4.19
CA SER A 80 7.73 17.02 3.92
C SER A 80 6.35 17.53 4.36
N LEU A 81 6.25 18.84 4.58
CA LEU A 81 5.05 19.57 5.02
C LEU A 81 4.58 20.55 3.94
#